data_AF-W5S6Q2-F1
#
_entry.id   AF-W5S6Q2-F1
#
_cell.length_a   1.000
_cell.length_b   1.000
_cell.length_c   1.000
_cell.angle_alpha   90.00
_cell.angle_beta   90.00
_cell.angle_gamma   90.00
#
_symmetry.space_group_name_H-M   'P 1'
#
loop_
_entity.id
_entity.type
_entity.pdbx_description
1 polymer ?
#
loop_
_entity_poly.entity_id
_entity_poly.type
_entity_poly.pdbx_seq_one_letter_code
_entity_poly.pdbx_strand_id
1 'polypeptide(L)'
;LGVLLVIFESRPDALVQIASLAIRSGNGLLLKGGKEAGRSNAALHKVITSAIPENVGQKLIGLVTSRDEIPDLLKLDDVIDLVIPRGSNKLVSQIKESTKIPVLGHADGICHVYVDKSADMGKAKGIVLDAKTDYPAACNAM
;
A
#
# COMPACT_ATOMS: atom_id res chain seq x y z
N LEU A 1 -1.53 -16.18 -4.03
CA LEU A 1 -1.16 -15.53 -5.30
C LEU A 1 0.25 -15.96 -5.64
N GLY A 2 1.21 -15.71 -4.75
CA GLY A 2 2.60 -16.11 -4.90
C GLY A 2 3.49 -15.07 -4.23
N VAL A 3 4.16 -14.24 -5.02
CA VAL A 3 5.03 -13.14 -4.57
C VAL A 3 4.37 -11.78 -4.83
N LEU A 4 4.28 -10.97 -3.79
CA LEU A 4 3.74 -9.61 -3.85
C LEU A 4 4.89 -8.60 -3.81
N LEU A 5 4.86 -7.61 -4.71
CA LEU A 5 5.70 -6.42 -4.62
C LEU A 5 4.84 -5.23 -4.18
N VAL A 6 5.09 -4.72 -2.98
CA VAL A 6 4.31 -3.60 -2.44
C VAL A 6 5.20 -2.37 -2.29
N ILE A 7 4.87 -1.34 -3.07
CA ILE A 7 5.61 -0.08 -3.14
C ILE A 7 4.76 0.99 -2.46
N PHE A 8 5.24 1.58 -1.38
CA PHE A 8 4.49 2.54 -0.58
C PHE A 8 5.32 3.75 -0.16
N GLU A 9 4.66 4.90 0.01
CA GLU A 9 5.28 6.16 0.43
C GLU A 9 5.48 6.19 1.96
N SER A 10 5.65 7.37 2.58
CA SER A 10 6.08 7.57 3.98
C SER A 10 5.05 7.14 5.05
N ARG A 11 4.62 5.87 5.03
CA ARG A 11 3.64 5.25 5.92
C ARG A 11 4.18 3.95 6.54
N PRO A 12 4.96 4.04 7.63
CA PRO A 12 5.56 2.86 8.26
C PRO A 12 4.52 1.91 8.88
N ASP A 13 3.35 2.41 9.24
CA ASP A 13 2.19 1.63 9.68
C ASP A 13 1.69 0.67 8.59
N ALA A 14 1.73 1.10 7.32
CA ALA A 14 1.34 0.26 6.19
C ALA A 14 2.21 -0.99 6.08
N LEU A 15 3.51 -0.90 6.39
CA LEU A 15 4.44 -2.04 6.36
C LEU A 15 3.90 -3.21 7.22
N VAL A 16 3.48 -2.91 8.45
CA VAL A 16 2.99 -3.92 9.40
C VAL A 16 1.68 -4.55 8.89
N GLN A 17 0.77 -3.74 8.37
CA GLN A 17 -0.50 -4.20 7.81
C GLN A 17 -0.29 -5.10 6.59
N ILE A 18 0.59 -4.70 5.67
CA ILE A 18 0.91 -5.46 4.46
C ILE A 18 1.58 -6.79 4.83
N ALA A 19 2.59 -6.76 5.71
CA ALA A 19 3.31 -7.95 6.14
C ALA A 19 2.39 -8.97 6.82
N SER A 20 1.53 -8.53 7.74
CA SER A 20 0.59 -9.42 8.44
C SER A 20 -0.40 -10.08 7.47
N LEU A 21 -0.93 -9.33 6.50
CA LEU A 21 -1.82 -9.88 5.47
C LEU A 21 -1.09 -10.86 4.54
N ALA A 22 0.13 -10.54 4.10
CA ALA A 22 0.93 -11.42 3.25
C ALA A 22 1.23 -12.76 3.93
N ILE A 23 1.67 -12.72 5.21
CA ILE A 23 1.89 -13.93 6.01
C ILE A 23 0.60 -14.74 6.14
N ARG A 24 -0.51 -14.09 6.52
CA ARG A 24 -1.78 -14.78 6.75
C ARG A 24 -2.32 -15.45 5.48
N SER A 25 -2.06 -14.86 4.32
CA SER A 25 -2.48 -15.37 3.02
C SER A 25 -1.45 -16.27 2.34
N GLY A 26 -0.32 -16.57 3.00
CA GLY A 26 0.71 -17.47 2.49
C GLY A 26 1.48 -16.93 1.29
N ASN A 27 1.58 -15.61 1.14
CA ASN A 27 2.32 -14.98 0.05
C ASN A 27 3.74 -14.58 0.49
N GLY A 28 4.70 -14.72 -0.42
CA GLY A 28 6.00 -14.05 -0.31
C GLY A 28 5.84 -12.55 -0.54
N LEU A 29 6.71 -11.75 0.06
CA LEU A 29 6.54 -10.29 0.06
C LEU A 29 7.87 -9.56 -0.14
N LEU A 30 7.89 -8.66 -1.12
CA LEU A 30 8.91 -7.63 -1.31
C LEU A 30 8.30 -6.27 -0.96
N LEU A 31 8.90 -5.57 -0.01
CA LEU A 31 8.48 -4.26 0.47
C LEU A 31 9.43 -3.19 -0.02
N LYS A 32 8.90 -2.13 -0.61
CA LYS A 32 9.65 -0.91 -0.91
C LYS A 32 8.95 0.30 -0.32
N GLY A 33 9.46 0.77 0.81
CA GLY A 33 8.98 2.01 1.43
C GLY A 33 9.66 3.27 0.88
N GLY A 34 9.06 4.43 1.17
CA GLY A 34 9.65 5.75 0.95
C GLY A 34 10.96 5.95 1.71
N LYS A 35 11.87 6.75 1.17
CA LYS A 35 13.19 7.04 1.78
C LYS A 35 13.03 7.72 3.15
N GLU A 36 12.00 8.53 3.29
CA GLU A 36 11.66 9.31 4.47
C GLU A 36 11.39 8.41 5.69
N ALA A 37 10.88 7.20 5.46
CA ALA A 37 10.55 6.22 6.50
C ALA A 37 11.59 5.10 6.63
N GLY A 38 12.77 5.22 6.01
CA GLY A 38 13.75 4.11 5.92
C GLY A 38 14.17 3.50 7.25
N ARG A 39 14.44 4.33 8.27
CA ARG A 39 14.82 3.85 9.62
C ARG A 39 13.69 3.10 10.31
N SER A 40 12.48 3.65 10.25
CA SER A 40 11.27 3.03 10.83
C SER A 40 10.97 1.71 10.14
N ASN A 41 11.04 1.68 8.80
CA ASN A 41 10.80 0.47 8.02
C ASN A 41 11.82 -0.64 8.34
N ALA A 42 13.09 -0.29 8.47
CA ALA A 42 14.14 -1.26 8.85
C ALA A 42 13.91 -1.84 10.25
N ALA A 43 13.54 -1.00 11.23
CA ALA A 43 13.24 -1.45 12.59
C ALA A 43 12.01 -2.38 12.62
N LEU A 44 10.93 -2.01 11.94
CA LEU A 44 9.71 -2.81 11.87
C LEU A 44 9.94 -4.13 11.12
N HIS A 45 10.65 -4.10 9.99
CA HIS A 45 11.01 -5.29 9.22
C HIS A 45 11.84 -6.28 10.07
N LYS A 46 12.81 -5.79 10.84
CA LYS A 46 13.59 -6.62 11.76
C LYS A 46 12.72 -7.32 12.81
N VAL A 47 11.81 -6.58 13.44
CA VAL A 47 10.89 -7.15 14.44
C VAL A 47 10.01 -8.22 13.81
N ILE A 48 9.39 -7.94 12.66
CA ILE A 48 8.51 -8.87 11.97
C ILE A 48 9.25 -10.13 11.55
N THR A 49 10.41 -10.00 10.90
CA THR A 49 11.19 -11.16 10.44
C THR A 49 11.75 -11.99 11.58
N SER A 50 12.05 -11.38 12.73
CA SER A 50 12.46 -12.13 13.93
C SER A 50 11.35 -12.99 14.54
N ALA A 51 10.09 -12.68 14.25
CA ALA A 51 8.95 -13.47 14.70
C ALA A 51 8.57 -14.61 13.72
N ILE A 52 9.20 -14.67 12.54
CA ILE A 52 8.94 -15.72 11.55
C ILE A 52 9.63 -17.02 12.00
N PRO A 53 8.90 -18.15 12.08
CA PRO A 53 9.48 -19.44 12.43
C PRO A 53 10.61 -19.87 11.48
N GLU A 54 11.64 -20.55 12.02
CA GLU A 54 12.81 -20.99 11.24
C GLU A 54 12.46 -21.87 10.05
N ASN A 55 11.46 -22.74 10.19
CA ASN A 55 11.00 -23.64 9.13
C ASN A 55 10.33 -22.92 7.94
N VAL A 56 9.91 -21.67 8.12
CA VAL A 56 9.39 -20.80 7.04
C VAL A 56 10.51 -19.96 6.44
N GLY A 57 11.44 -19.51 7.28
CA GLY A 57 12.63 -18.76 6.88
C GLY A 57 12.42 -17.25 6.85
N GLN A 58 13.44 -16.52 7.32
CA GLN A 58 13.42 -15.05 7.44
C GLN A 58 13.33 -14.32 6.09
N LYS A 59 13.56 -15.03 4.98
CA LYS A 59 13.52 -14.48 3.61
C LYS A 59 12.10 -14.36 3.04
N LEU A 60 11.07 -14.81 3.76
CA LEU A 60 9.67 -14.67 3.34
C LEU A 60 9.31 -13.21 3.04
N ILE A 61 9.87 -12.27 3.80
CA ILE A 61 9.64 -10.83 3.65
C ILE A 61 10.98 -10.13 3.38
N GLY A 62 11.15 -9.61 2.17
CA GLY A 62 12.30 -8.79 1.78
C GLY A 62 11.99 -7.30 1.90
N LEU A 63 12.96 -6.51 2.40
CA LEU A 63 12.90 -5.06 2.40
C LEU A 63 13.89 -4.50 1.36
N VAL A 64 13.36 -3.90 0.31
CA VAL A 64 14.13 -3.25 -0.76
C VAL A 64 14.50 -1.85 -0.28
N THR A 65 15.80 -1.56 -0.17
CA THR A 65 16.30 -0.29 0.37
C THR A 65 16.72 0.69 -0.72
N SER A 66 17.19 0.19 -1.87
CA SER A 66 17.55 1.03 -3.03
C SER A 66 16.33 1.41 -3.87
N ARG A 67 16.33 2.62 -4.42
CA ARG A 67 15.33 3.05 -5.41
C ARG A 67 15.64 2.49 -6.80
N ASP A 68 16.92 2.28 -7.08
CA ASP A 68 17.41 1.90 -8.40
C ASP A 68 17.07 0.44 -8.74
N GLU A 69 16.68 -0.35 -7.74
CA GLU A 69 16.23 -1.74 -7.90
C GLU A 69 14.76 -1.84 -8.36
N ILE A 70 13.95 -0.77 -8.22
CA ILE A 70 12.51 -0.84 -8.58
C ILE A 70 12.29 -1.15 -10.06
N PRO A 71 12.95 -0.47 -11.03
CA PRO A 71 12.74 -0.76 -12.45
C PRO A 71 13.08 -2.20 -12.84
N ASP A 72 14.05 -2.82 -12.17
CA ASP A 72 14.43 -4.20 -12.46
C ASP A 72 13.46 -5.19 -11.82
N LEU A 73 12.98 -4.93 -10.59
CA LEU A 73 11.91 -5.72 -9.98
C LEU A 73 10.62 -5.68 -10.81
N LEU A 74 10.28 -4.53 -11.39
CA LEU A 74 9.09 -4.38 -12.23
C LEU A 74 9.16 -5.15 -13.56
N LYS A 75 10.32 -5.71 -13.94
CA LYS A 75 10.49 -6.57 -15.12
C LYS A 75 10.36 -8.05 -14.81
N LEU A 76 10.30 -8.44 -13.53
CA LEU A 76 10.25 -9.84 -13.11
C LEU A 76 8.81 -10.40 -13.14
N ASP A 77 8.14 -10.33 -14.29
CA ASP A 77 6.79 -10.88 -14.49
C ASP A 77 6.72 -12.41 -14.50
N ASP A 78 7.87 -13.07 -14.44
CA ASP A 78 8.05 -14.50 -14.24
C ASP A 78 8.17 -14.92 -12.76
N VAL A 79 8.42 -13.96 -11.85
CA VAL A 79 8.64 -14.22 -10.41
C VAL A 79 7.67 -13.47 -9.50
N ILE A 80 7.24 -12.28 -9.89
CA ILE A 80 6.35 -11.42 -9.10
C ILE A 80 4.93 -11.50 -9.69
N ASP A 81 3.98 -11.96 -8.88
CA ASP A 81 2.61 -12.20 -9.32
C ASP A 81 1.70 -10.96 -9.25
N LEU A 82 2.02 -10.00 -8.37
CA LEU A 82 1.21 -8.80 -8.17
C LEU A 82 2.02 -7.62 -7.64
N VAL A 83 1.86 -6.45 -8.26
CA VAL A 83 2.37 -5.17 -7.74
C VAL A 83 1.23 -4.37 -7.09
N ILE A 84 1.47 -3.84 -5.89
CA ILE A 84 0.51 -3.02 -5.15
C ILE A 84 1.16 -1.66 -4.84
N PRO A 85 0.90 -0.62 -5.65
CA PRO A 85 1.31 0.75 -5.34
C PRO A 85 0.39 1.38 -4.28
N ARG A 86 0.97 1.97 -3.24
CA ARG A 86 0.27 2.68 -2.16
C ARG A 86 0.87 4.07 -1.98
N GLY A 87 0.34 5.05 -2.70
CA GLY A 87 0.83 6.42 -2.68
C GLY A 87 0.06 7.31 -3.64
N SER A 88 0.73 8.34 -4.14
CA SER A 88 0.17 9.28 -5.09
C SER A 88 -0.31 8.64 -6.41
N ASN A 89 -1.28 9.27 -7.07
CA ASN A 89 -1.76 8.86 -8.40
C ASN A 89 -0.61 8.77 -9.41
N LYS A 90 0.36 9.68 -9.32
CA LYS A 90 1.57 9.67 -10.14
C LYS A 90 2.37 8.38 -9.96
N LEU A 91 2.57 7.92 -8.72
CA LEU A 91 3.25 6.65 -8.44
C LEU A 91 2.50 5.47 -9.06
N VAL A 92 1.17 5.43 -8.89
CA VAL A 92 0.32 4.36 -9.42
C VAL A 92 0.41 4.31 -10.96
N SER A 93 0.26 5.45 -11.64
CA SER A 93 0.34 5.52 -13.10
C SER A 93 1.73 5.14 -13.61
N GLN A 94 2.80 5.66 -12.98
CA GLN A 94 4.18 5.31 -13.35
C GLN A 94 4.44 3.81 -13.25
N ILE A 95 3.96 3.15 -12.20
CA ILE A 95 4.12 1.69 -12.04
C ILE A 95 3.34 0.94 -13.11
N LYS A 96 2.07 1.32 -13.36
CA LYS A 96 1.25 0.70 -14.41
C LYS A 96 1.87 0.80 -15.81
N GLU A 97 2.54 1.90 -16.11
CA GLU A 97 3.24 2.11 -17.39
C GLU A 97 4.57 1.34 -17.48
N SER A 98 5.16 0.96 -16.35
CA SER A 98 6.53 0.41 -16.28
C SER A 98 6.61 -1.11 -16.11
N THR A 99 5.48 -1.83 -16.02
CA THR A 99 5.46 -3.26 -15.73
C THR A 99 4.39 -4.02 -16.52
N LYS A 100 4.65 -5.31 -16.77
CA LYS A 100 3.65 -6.28 -17.26
C LYS A 100 2.98 -7.06 -16.13
N ILE A 101 3.53 -6.99 -14.91
CA ILE A 101 2.97 -7.64 -13.73
C ILE A 101 1.58 -7.04 -13.47
N PRO A 102 0.57 -7.85 -13.10
CA PRO A 102 -0.72 -7.32 -12.67
C PRO A 102 -0.55 -6.25 -11.58
N VAL A 103 -1.28 -5.13 -11.69
CA VAL A 103 -1.19 -4.01 -10.75
C VAL A 103 -2.54 -3.81 -10.04
N LEU A 104 -2.55 -3.95 -8.72
CA LEU A 104 -3.72 -3.67 -7.88
C LEU A 104 -3.61 -2.28 -7.24
N GLY A 105 -4.34 -1.32 -7.79
CA GLY A 105 -4.43 0.03 -7.24
C GLY A 105 -5.41 0.92 -8.01
N HIS A 106 -6.06 1.84 -7.29
CA HIS A 106 -6.91 2.87 -7.86
C HIS A 106 -6.11 4.17 -8.01
N ALA A 107 -6.35 4.88 -9.11
CA ALA A 107 -5.63 6.11 -9.43
C ALA A 107 -6.45 7.37 -9.10
N ASP A 108 -7.71 7.24 -8.65
CA ASP A 108 -8.58 8.37 -8.37
C ASP A 108 -9.37 8.16 -7.07
N GLY A 109 -9.83 9.29 -6.51
CA GLY A 109 -10.51 9.37 -5.22
C GLY A 109 -11.58 10.47 -5.21
N ILE A 110 -12.43 10.51 -6.25
CA ILE A 110 -13.51 11.50 -6.34
C ILE A 110 -14.76 10.96 -5.66
N CYS A 111 -15.00 11.39 -4.43
CA CYS A 111 -16.15 11.00 -3.64
C CYS A 111 -17.23 12.10 -3.65
N HIS A 112 -18.50 11.69 -3.63
CA HIS A 112 -19.64 12.62 -3.62
C HIS A 112 -20.61 12.24 -2.49
N VAL A 113 -21.19 13.23 -1.82
CA VAL A 113 -22.36 13.05 -0.95
C VAL A 113 -23.55 13.71 -1.62
N TYR A 114 -24.59 12.91 -1.87
CA TYR A 114 -25.87 13.40 -2.35
C TYR A 114 -26.80 13.65 -1.15
N VAL A 115 -27.27 14.89 -0.99
CA VAL A 115 -28.25 15.24 0.03
C VAL A 115 -29.63 15.32 -0.64
N ASP A 116 -30.43 14.28 -0.42
CA ASP A 116 -31.79 14.21 -0.95
C ASP A 116 -32.71 15.28 -0.31
N LYS A 117 -33.77 15.69 -1.03
CA LYS A 117 -34.75 16.66 -0.54
C LYS A 117 -35.45 16.20 0.76
N SER A 118 -35.56 14.89 0.97
CA SER A 118 -36.16 14.29 2.18
C SER A 118 -35.14 14.01 3.30
N ALA A 119 -33.87 14.40 3.13
CA ALA A 119 -32.83 14.13 4.10
C ALA A 119 -33.06 14.88 5.44
N ASP A 120 -32.72 14.21 6.53
CA ASP A 120 -32.60 14.86 7.84
C ASP A 120 -31.41 15.82 7.80
N MET A 121 -31.70 17.12 7.90
CA MET A 121 -30.68 18.17 7.77
C MET A 121 -29.64 18.16 8.90
N GLY A 122 -30.00 17.68 10.09
CA GLY A 122 -29.07 17.53 11.20
C GLY A 122 -28.04 16.45 10.93
N LYS A 123 -28.51 15.27 10.48
CA LYS A 123 -27.64 14.16 10.08
C LYS A 123 -26.80 14.48 8.86
N ALA A 124 -27.41 15.09 7.84
CA ALA A 124 -26.72 15.48 6.61
C ALA A 124 -25.56 16.42 6.89
N LYS A 125 -25.74 17.41 7.77
CA LYS A 125 -24.66 18.31 8.20
C LYS A 125 -23.50 17.56 8.85
N GLY A 126 -23.78 16.61 9.73
CA GLY A 126 -22.75 15.79 10.40
C GLY A 126 -21.94 14.97 9.40
N ILE A 127 -22.64 14.27 8.48
CA ILE A 127 -22.01 13.44 7.44
C ILE A 127 -21.13 14.28 6.51
N VAL A 128 -21.65 15.42 6.02
CA VAL A 128 -20.91 16.30 5.09
C VAL A 128 -19.67 16.88 5.77
N LEU A 129 -19.77 17.27 7.04
CA LEU A 129 -18.64 17.80 7.79
C LEU A 129 -17.55 16.74 7.97
N ASP A 130 -17.91 15.55 8.45
CA ASP A 130 -16.99 14.42 8.64
C ASP A 130 -16.31 14.02 7.33
N ALA A 131 -17.10 13.76 6.29
CA ALA A 131 -16.62 13.30 4.99
C ALA A 131 -15.67 14.29 4.29
N LYS A 132 -15.74 15.59 4.63
CA LYS A 132 -14.86 16.62 4.05
C LYS A 132 -13.68 16.99 4.95
N THR A 133 -13.87 17.00 6.27
CA THR A 133 -12.98 17.70 7.20
C THR A 133 -12.22 16.80 8.18
N ASP A 134 -12.62 15.54 8.37
CA ASP A 134 -11.92 14.61 9.28
C ASP A 134 -10.46 14.39 8.83
N TYR A 135 -10.27 13.97 7.57
CA TYR A 135 -8.95 13.90 6.96
C TYR A 135 -9.01 14.33 5.48
N PRO A 136 -8.90 15.64 5.17
CA PRO A 136 -9.10 16.18 3.82
C PRO A 136 -8.11 15.66 2.76
N ALA A 137 -6.97 15.10 3.18
CA ALA A 137 -5.97 14.53 2.28
C ALA A 137 -6.17 13.03 2.01
N ALA A 138 -7.18 12.40 2.61
CA ALA A 138 -7.54 11.02 2.32
C ALA A 138 -8.12 10.90 0.90
N CYS A 139 -7.86 9.76 0.25
CA CYS A 139 -8.38 9.50 -1.09
C CYS A 139 -9.91 9.29 -1.13
N ASN A 140 -10.55 9.15 0.02
CA ASN A 140 -12.00 8.99 0.15
C ASN A 140 -12.69 10.26 0.70
N ALA A 141 -11.95 11.37 0.82
CA ALA A 141 -12.57 12.65 1.16
C ALA A 141 -13.50 13.10 0.02
N MET A 142 -14.69 13.57 0.37
CA MET A 142 -15.57 14.33 -0.55
C MET A 142 -14.93 15.66 -0.90
#